data_AF-A0A5C3EEF8-F1
#
_entry.id   AF-A0A5C3EEF8-F1
#
_cell.length_a   1.000
_cell.length_b   1.000
_cell.length_c   1.000
_cell.angle_alpha   90.00
_cell.angle_beta   90.00
_cell.angle_gamma   90.00
#
_symmetry.space_group_name_H-M   'P 1'
#
loop_
_entity.id
_entity.type
_entity.pdbx_description
1 polymer ?
#
loop_
_entity_poly.entity_id
_entity_poly.type
_entity_poly.pdbx_seq_one_letter_code
_entity_poly.pdbx_strand_id
1 'polypeptide(L)'
;MRAMLPTLQQPLRLSMAARNPQLRMIAGGSRAFQTTPTGKAVAASRQGPYVKGTVNDPTPFPEPNAAHGSNHWAFERGLSVALVPLVAAGFAKHGSSAILDGALALTLVVHSHIGFDCILADYLHKRKFPIVGPLSTWTLRAATLATLYGLYEFNTNDVGLTELIAKVWTA
;
A
#
# COMPACT_ATOMS: atom_id res chain seq x y z
N MET A 1 -0.05 41.60 -82.12
CA MET A 1 -0.04 40.12 -82.04
C MET A 1 1.38 39.70 -82.44
N ARG A 2 2.25 39.12 -81.62
CA ARG A 2 2.10 37.95 -80.75
C ARG A 2 3.25 37.97 -79.72
N ALA A 3 2.99 37.39 -78.56
CA ALA A 3 3.79 37.44 -77.35
C ALA A 3 5.21 36.86 -77.46
N MET A 4 6.15 37.47 -76.75
CA MET A 4 7.39 36.85 -76.25
C MET A 4 7.07 35.91 -75.07
N LEU A 5 7.79 34.78 -75.01
CA LEU A 5 8.19 33.92 -73.86
C LEU A 5 8.23 32.43 -74.31
N PRO A 6 8.90 31.51 -73.58
CA PRO A 6 10.34 31.39 -73.31
C PRO A 6 10.81 29.93 -73.55
N THR A 7 12.05 29.59 -73.20
CA THR A 7 12.46 28.43 -72.36
C THR A 7 13.77 27.77 -72.79
N LEU A 8 14.61 27.62 -71.77
CA LEU A 8 15.95 27.08 -71.76
C LEU A 8 15.95 25.58 -72.08
N GLN A 9 16.95 25.17 -72.85
CA GLN A 9 17.38 23.78 -72.92
C GLN A 9 17.88 23.32 -71.54
N GLN A 10 17.33 22.20 -71.07
CA GLN A 10 18.00 21.01 -70.52
C GLN A 10 17.20 20.38 -69.38
N PRO A 11 17.12 19.04 -69.37
CA PRO A 11 17.80 18.37 -68.27
C PRO A 11 18.65 17.20 -68.79
N LEU A 12 19.97 17.37 -68.74
CA LEU A 12 20.85 16.21 -68.62
C LEU A 12 20.69 15.69 -67.19
N ARG A 13 20.07 14.52 -67.05
CA ARG A 13 20.05 13.80 -65.77
C ARG A 13 21.47 13.38 -65.41
N LEU A 14 21.90 13.69 -64.19
CA LEU A 14 22.86 12.84 -63.50
C LEU A 14 22.55 12.81 -61.99
N SER A 15 21.61 11.94 -61.63
CA SER A 15 21.49 11.43 -60.27
C SER A 15 22.72 10.58 -59.98
N MET A 16 23.74 11.19 -59.36
CA MET A 16 24.93 10.49 -58.85
C MET A 16 25.00 10.44 -57.32
N ALA A 17 24.03 11.02 -56.60
CA ALA A 17 23.98 10.92 -55.14
C ALA A 17 23.39 9.60 -54.62
N ALA A 18 22.92 8.69 -55.49
CA ALA A 18 22.15 7.52 -55.08
C ALA A 18 22.94 6.19 -55.03
N ARG A 19 24.27 6.19 -55.20
CA ARG A 19 25.04 4.93 -55.36
C ARG A 19 26.06 4.62 -54.26
N ASN A 20 26.30 5.50 -53.30
CA ASN A 20 27.30 5.24 -52.25
C ASN A 20 26.65 4.88 -50.90
N PRO A 21 26.74 3.61 -50.42
CA PRO A 21 26.13 3.18 -49.16
C PRO A 21 26.79 3.81 -47.93
N GLN A 22 28.05 4.25 -48.04
CA GLN A 22 28.80 4.90 -46.97
C GLN A 22 28.29 6.33 -46.66
N LEU A 23 28.00 7.12 -47.69
CA LEU A 23 27.37 8.45 -47.55
C LEU A 23 25.95 8.37 -46.97
N ARG A 24 25.27 7.23 -47.18
CA ARG A 24 23.94 6.94 -46.63
C ARG A 24 23.98 6.65 -45.12
N MET A 25 25.08 6.10 -44.60
CA MET A 25 25.27 5.86 -43.17
C MET A 25 25.68 7.13 -42.40
N ILE A 26 26.42 8.05 -43.01
CA ILE A 26 26.80 9.32 -42.36
C ILE A 26 25.60 10.28 -42.31
N ALA A 27 24.82 10.38 -43.39
CA ALA A 27 23.60 11.21 -43.41
C ALA A 27 22.46 10.62 -42.56
N GLY A 28 22.45 9.30 -42.31
CA GLY A 28 21.51 8.62 -41.41
C GLY A 28 22.03 8.38 -39.99
N GLY A 29 23.23 8.89 -39.67
CA GLY A 29 24.02 8.56 -38.48
C GLY A 29 23.62 9.29 -37.20
N SER A 30 22.52 10.04 -37.21
CA SER A 30 21.94 10.60 -36.00
C SER A 30 20.82 9.68 -35.52
N ARG A 31 21.16 8.48 -35.05
CA ARG A 31 20.29 7.81 -34.07
C ARG A 31 20.46 8.55 -32.75
N ALA A 32 19.86 9.74 -32.68
CA ALA A 32 19.64 10.42 -31.43
C ALA A 32 18.96 9.42 -30.51
N PHE A 33 19.55 9.19 -29.33
CA PHE A 33 18.85 8.53 -28.25
C PHE A 33 17.66 9.43 -27.88
N GLN A 34 16.52 9.14 -28.48
CA GLN A 34 15.33 9.97 -28.44
C GLN A 34 14.35 9.29 -27.47
N THR A 35 14.29 9.79 -26.24
CA THR A 35 13.38 9.30 -25.19
C THR A 35 11.97 9.86 -25.33
N THR A 36 11.57 10.30 -26.52
CA THR A 36 10.19 10.76 -26.73
C THR A 36 9.27 9.54 -26.69
N PRO A 37 8.37 9.41 -25.70
CA PRO A 37 7.46 8.28 -25.65
C PRO A 37 6.43 8.46 -26.77
N THR A 38 6.67 7.84 -27.92
CA THR A 38 5.69 7.66 -29.00
C THR A 38 4.92 6.35 -28.82
N GLY A 39 4.93 5.79 -27.61
CA GLY A 39 3.93 4.82 -27.20
C GLY A 39 2.67 5.57 -26.82
N LYS A 40 1.52 5.17 -27.39
CA LYS A 40 0.19 5.51 -26.84
C LYS A 40 0.30 5.39 -25.33
N ALA A 41 0.07 6.48 -24.60
CA ALA A 41 0.09 6.51 -23.15
C ALA A 41 -0.63 5.25 -22.66
N VAL A 42 0.12 4.30 -22.09
CA VAL A 42 -0.45 3.14 -21.41
C VAL A 42 -1.46 3.76 -20.48
N ALA A 43 -2.74 3.43 -20.68
CA ALA A 43 -3.88 4.10 -20.06
C ALA A 43 -3.49 4.47 -18.64
N ALA A 44 -3.28 5.77 -18.40
CA ALA A 44 -2.85 6.26 -17.10
C ALA A 44 -3.78 5.59 -16.11
N SER A 45 -3.21 4.89 -15.12
CA SER A 45 -4.03 4.31 -14.06
C SER A 45 -5.03 5.39 -13.64
N ARG A 46 -6.31 5.03 -13.45
CA ARG A 46 -7.39 5.99 -13.13
C ARG A 46 -7.05 6.94 -11.96
N GLN A 47 -5.98 6.64 -11.23
CA GLN A 47 -5.46 7.32 -10.05
C GLN A 47 -4.30 8.30 -10.32
N GLY A 48 -3.94 8.57 -11.58
CA GLY A 48 -2.86 9.51 -11.94
C GLY A 48 -1.44 8.93 -11.74
N PRO A 49 -0.39 9.74 -11.95
CA PRO A 49 1.00 9.31 -11.73
C PRO A 49 1.25 8.98 -10.25
N TYR A 50 1.83 7.82 -9.98
CA TYR A 50 2.23 7.42 -8.62
C TYR A 50 3.41 8.26 -8.10
N VAL A 51 4.28 8.72 -9.00
CA VAL A 51 5.42 9.59 -8.70
C VAL A 51 4.93 11.03 -8.59
N LYS A 52 5.13 11.63 -7.41
CA LYS A 52 4.96 13.07 -7.20
C LYS A 52 6.28 13.74 -7.58
N GLY A 53 6.29 14.57 -8.61
CA GLY A 53 7.50 15.24 -9.11
C GLY A 53 8.18 14.52 -10.27
N THR A 54 9.45 14.84 -10.51
CA THR A 54 10.33 14.19 -11.48
C THR A 54 11.00 12.95 -10.89
N VAL A 55 11.56 12.08 -11.73
CA VAL A 55 12.30 10.88 -11.29
C VAL A 55 13.54 11.23 -10.45
N ASN A 56 14.07 12.46 -10.59
CA ASN A 56 15.26 12.92 -9.89
C ASN A 56 14.94 13.73 -8.62
N ASP A 57 13.66 13.98 -8.33
CA ASP A 57 13.28 14.75 -7.15
C ASP A 57 13.39 13.86 -5.90
N PRO A 58 14.06 14.30 -4.83
CA PRO A 58 14.17 13.51 -3.61
C PRO A 58 12.79 13.33 -2.99
N THR A 59 12.48 12.09 -2.58
CA THR A 59 11.25 11.82 -1.84
C THR A 59 11.30 12.53 -0.50
N PRO A 60 10.32 13.38 -0.16
CA PRO A 60 10.28 14.02 1.14
C PRO A 60 10.04 12.94 2.20
N PHE A 61 10.95 12.83 3.16
CA PHE A 61 10.77 11.98 4.33
C PHE A 61 10.20 12.80 5.48
N PRO A 62 9.19 12.29 6.19
CA PRO A 62 8.75 12.92 7.42
C PRO A 62 9.87 12.82 8.48
N GLU A 63 9.86 13.75 9.43
CA GLU A 63 10.78 13.72 10.57
C GLU A 63 10.69 12.38 11.32
N PRO A 64 11.82 11.73 11.66
CA PRO A 64 11.82 10.46 12.37
C PRO A 64 11.06 10.54 13.70
N ASN A 65 10.16 9.60 13.93
CA ASN A 65 9.44 9.48 15.18
C ASN A 65 9.47 8.04 15.69
N ALA A 66 10.20 7.80 16.79
CA ALA A 66 10.34 6.49 17.41
C ALA A 66 9.00 5.85 17.83
N ALA A 67 7.98 6.67 18.15
CA ALA A 67 6.65 6.20 18.49
C ALA A 67 5.95 5.46 17.33
N HIS A 68 6.26 5.81 16.08
CA HIS A 68 5.70 5.18 14.88
C HIS A 68 6.57 4.04 14.33
N GLY A 69 7.74 3.79 14.94
CA GLY A 69 8.70 2.79 14.49
C GLY A 69 9.07 1.84 15.63
N SER A 70 10.25 2.05 16.21
CA SER A 70 10.85 1.13 17.18
C SER A 70 9.98 0.88 18.42
N ASN A 71 9.33 1.92 18.97
CA ASN A 71 8.53 1.77 20.18
C ASN A 71 7.24 0.98 19.89
N HIS A 72 6.60 1.24 18.76
CA HIS A 72 5.41 0.49 18.32
C HIS A 72 5.76 -0.99 18.11
N TRP A 73 6.86 -1.26 17.41
CA TRP A 73 7.34 -2.61 17.17
C TRP A 73 7.65 -3.35 18.49
N ALA A 74 8.39 -2.70 19.40
CA ALA A 74 8.73 -3.31 20.69
C ALA A 74 7.49 -3.61 21.53
N PHE A 75 6.52 -2.69 21.54
CA PHE A 75 5.24 -2.87 22.22
C PHE A 75 4.44 -4.05 21.67
N GLU A 76 4.31 -4.16 20.33
CA GLU A 76 3.63 -5.30 19.70
C GLU A 76 4.26 -6.64 20.06
N ARG A 77 5.60 -6.71 20.04
CA ARG A 77 6.32 -7.93 20.41
C ARG A 77 6.11 -8.25 21.89
N GLY A 78 6.17 -7.24 22.76
CA GLY A 78 5.87 -7.36 24.18
C GLY A 78 4.47 -7.91 24.45
N LEU A 79 3.44 -7.36 23.80
CA LEU A 79 2.06 -7.85 23.87
C LEU A 79 1.96 -9.32 23.41
N SER A 80 2.59 -9.66 22.29
CA SER A 80 2.56 -11.02 21.73
C SER A 80 3.18 -12.03 22.70
N VAL A 81 4.31 -11.67 23.32
CA VAL A 81 4.98 -12.52 24.33
C VAL A 81 4.13 -12.64 25.59
N ALA A 82 3.51 -11.55 26.05
CA ALA A 82 2.65 -11.55 27.24
C ALA A 82 1.37 -12.40 27.04
N LEU A 83 0.85 -12.48 25.82
CA LEU A 83 -0.35 -13.25 25.51
C LEU A 83 -0.14 -14.76 25.75
N VAL A 84 1.06 -15.30 25.49
CA VAL A 84 1.35 -16.74 25.61
C VAL A 84 1.07 -17.29 27.02
N PRO A 85 1.67 -16.76 28.11
CA PRO A 85 1.37 -17.23 29.46
C PRO A 85 -0.06 -16.92 29.91
N LEU A 86 -0.67 -15.81 29.44
CA LEU A 86 -2.07 -15.50 29.75
C LEU A 86 -3.03 -16.55 29.20
N VAL A 87 -2.81 -16.98 27.95
CA VAL A 87 -3.58 -18.05 27.32
C VAL A 87 -3.38 -19.37 28.07
N ALA A 88 -2.14 -19.73 28.37
CA ALA A 88 -1.85 -20.95 29.14
C ALA A 88 -2.53 -20.94 30.53
N ALA A 89 -2.50 -19.80 31.23
CA ALA A 89 -3.15 -19.64 32.52
C ALA A 89 -4.69 -19.71 32.41
N GLY A 90 -5.26 -19.13 31.35
CA GLY A 90 -6.70 -19.22 31.05
C GLY A 90 -7.16 -20.65 30.79
N PHE A 91 -6.38 -21.45 30.08
CA PHE A 91 -6.68 -22.88 29.89
C PHE A 91 -6.59 -23.68 31.20
N ALA A 92 -5.57 -23.45 32.01
CA ALA A 92 -5.35 -24.21 33.24
C ALA A 92 -6.29 -23.80 34.40
N LYS A 93 -6.74 -22.54 34.41
CA LYS A 93 -7.51 -21.95 35.53
C LYS A 93 -8.71 -21.14 35.03
N HIS A 94 -9.45 -21.66 34.05
CA HIS A 94 -10.66 -21.02 33.55
C HIS A 94 -11.69 -20.79 34.68
N GLY A 95 -12.46 -19.71 34.60
CA GLY A 95 -13.50 -19.36 35.59
C GLY A 95 -12.98 -19.01 36.99
N SER A 96 -11.67 -18.98 37.22
CA SER A 96 -11.10 -18.81 38.56
C SER A 96 -10.92 -17.34 38.99
N SER A 97 -10.83 -16.40 38.04
CA SER A 97 -10.58 -14.99 38.35
C SER A 97 -11.01 -14.05 37.22
N ALA A 98 -11.85 -13.07 37.56
CA ALA A 98 -12.23 -11.98 36.65
C ALA A 98 -11.03 -11.12 36.21
N ILE A 99 -9.97 -11.04 37.03
CA ILE A 99 -8.75 -10.30 36.68
C ILE A 99 -7.99 -11.03 35.57
N LEU A 100 -7.90 -12.36 35.65
CA LEU A 100 -7.24 -13.17 34.63
C LEU A 100 -8.01 -13.09 33.30
N ASP A 101 -9.33 -13.22 33.35
CA ASP A 101 -10.20 -13.10 32.17
C ASP A 101 -10.15 -11.69 31.57
N GLY A 102 -10.13 -10.64 32.41
CA GLY A 102 -9.97 -9.25 31.97
C GLY A 102 -8.61 -8.99 31.34
N ALA A 103 -7.52 -9.49 31.93
CA ALA A 103 -6.17 -9.33 31.40
C ALA A 103 -5.99 -10.06 30.07
N LEU A 104 -6.50 -11.29 29.96
CA LEU A 104 -6.51 -12.08 28.73
C LEU A 104 -7.35 -11.38 27.65
N ALA A 105 -8.57 -10.97 27.98
CA ALA A 105 -9.48 -10.24 27.10
C ALA A 105 -8.84 -8.96 26.54
N LEU A 106 -8.31 -8.09 27.41
CA LEU A 106 -7.73 -6.83 27.02
C LEU A 106 -6.50 -7.02 26.13
N THR A 107 -5.58 -7.90 26.56
CA THR A 107 -4.33 -8.16 25.82
C THR A 107 -4.63 -8.74 24.45
N LEU A 108 -5.59 -9.67 24.36
CA LEU A 108 -6.03 -10.28 23.11
C LEU A 108 -6.65 -9.25 22.16
N VAL A 109 -7.53 -8.39 22.66
CA VAL A 109 -8.19 -7.35 21.85
C VAL A 109 -7.18 -6.33 21.35
N VAL A 110 -6.26 -5.85 22.19
CA VAL A 110 -5.23 -4.88 21.78
C VAL A 110 -4.29 -5.50 20.74
N HIS A 111 -3.83 -6.74 20.96
CA HIS A 111 -3.01 -7.46 19.98
C HIS A 111 -3.74 -7.59 18.63
N SER A 112 -5.02 -7.96 18.66
CA SER A 112 -5.84 -8.12 17.45
C SER A 112 -6.09 -6.78 16.74
N HIS A 113 -6.32 -5.70 17.50
CA HIS A 113 -6.51 -4.36 16.93
C HIS A 113 -5.29 -3.93 16.12
N ILE A 114 -4.08 -4.08 16.68
CA ILE A 114 -2.85 -3.70 15.99
C ILE A 114 -2.62 -4.59 14.77
N GLY A 115 -2.84 -5.91 14.89
CA GLY A 115 -2.74 -6.84 13.77
C GLY A 115 -3.69 -6.48 12.61
N PHE A 116 -4.93 -6.13 12.92
CA PHE A 116 -5.87 -5.66 11.89
C PHE A 116 -5.50 -4.29 11.32
N ASP A 117 -4.94 -3.38 12.12
CA ASP A 117 -4.46 -2.09 11.62
C ASP A 117 -3.30 -2.28 10.62
N CYS A 118 -2.38 -3.23 10.86
CA CYS A 118 -1.36 -3.62 9.89
C CYS A 118 -1.97 -4.13 8.58
N ILE A 119 -2.98 -5.00 8.65
CA ILE A 119 -3.70 -5.49 7.45
C ILE A 119 -4.33 -4.33 6.67
N LEU A 120 -4.95 -3.37 7.37
CA LEU A 120 -5.53 -2.19 6.72
C LEU A 120 -4.45 -1.28 6.10
N ALA A 121 -3.32 -1.10 6.77
CA ALA A 121 -2.21 -0.30 6.28
C ALA A 121 -1.60 -0.87 4.99
N ASP A 122 -1.47 -2.20 4.90
CA ASP A 122 -0.87 -2.91 3.76
C ASP A 122 -1.84 -3.02 2.58
N TYR A 123 -3.10 -3.37 2.82
CA TYR A 123 -4.04 -3.75 1.76
C TYR A 123 -5.08 -2.68 1.44
N LEU A 124 -5.52 -1.89 2.43
CA LEU A 124 -6.60 -0.90 2.30
C LEU A 124 -6.10 0.54 2.44
N HIS A 125 -4.87 0.79 2.00
CA HIS A 125 -4.25 2.11 2.16
C HIS A 125 -5.04 3.24 1.48
N LYS A 126 -5.23 4.36 2.19
CA LYS A 126 -6.01 5.55 1.77
C LYS A 126 -5.62 6.13 0.40
N ARG A 127 -4.35 6.00 0.01
CA ARG A 127 -3.85 6.45 -1.30
C ARG A 127 -4.54 5.73 -2.46
N LYS A 128 -4.80 4.42 -2.31
CA LYS A 128 -5.48 3.61 -3.33
C LYS A 128 -6.99 3.60 -3.12
N PHE A 129 -7.42 3.60 -1.86
CA PHE A 129 -8.83 3.53 -1.47
C PHE A 129 -9.23 4.73 -0.59
N PRO A 130 -9.53 5.90 -1.18
CA PRO A 130 -9.75 7.13 -0.41
C PRO A 130 -11.02 7.13 0.45
N ILE A 131 -12.00 6.27 0.13
CA ILE A 131 -13.25 6.14 0.89
C ILE A 131 -13.18 4.91 1.80
N VAL A 132 -12.92 3.74 1.22
CA VAL A 132 -12.94 2.46 1.94
C VAL A 132 -11.83 2.38 2.99
N GLY A 133 -10.63 2.90 2.70
CA GLY A 133 -9.51 2.87 3.66
C GLY A 133 -9.86 3.57 4.99
N PRO A 134 -10.20 4.88 4.98
CA PRO A 134 -10.61 5.57 6.20
C PRO A 134 -11.84 4.97 6.88
N LEU A 135 -12.85 4.52 6.10
CA LEU A 135 -14.03 3.87 6.64
C LEU A 135 -13.66 2.62 7.43
N SER A 136 -12.87 1.72 6.83
CA SER A 136 -12.41 0.48 7.48
C SER A 136 -11.60 0.74 8.74
N THR A 137 -10.73 1.75 8.76
CA THR A 137 -9.99 2.15 9.97
C THR A 137 -10.94 2.59 11.09
N TRP A 138 -11.97 3.39 10.77
CA TRP A 138 -12.96 3.80 11.77
C TRP A 138 -13.85 2.64 12.24
N THR A 139 -14.25 1.75 11.32
CA THR A 139 -14.96 0.51 11.66
C THR A 139 -14.14 -0.36 12.61
N LEU A 140 -12.84 -0.53 12.36
CA LEU A 140 -11.96 -1.30 13.25
C LEU A 140 -11.92 -0.70 14.65
N ARG A 141 -11.79 0.64 14.76
CA ARG A 141 -11.82 1.34 16.06
C ARG A 141 -13.16 1.15 16.78
N ALA A 142 -14.27 1.31 16.07
CA ALA A 142 -15.60 1.11 16.64
C ALA A 142 -15.80 -0.35 17.09
N ALA A 143 -15.41 -1.33 16.28
CA ALA A 143 -15.47 -2.75 16.61
C ALA A 143 -14.61 -3.08 17.84
N THR A 144 -13.45 -2.45 17.98
CA THR A 144 -12.56 -2.64 19.13
C THR A 144 -13.20 -2.13 20.41
N LEU A 145 -13.79 -0.92 20.39
CA LEU A 145 -14.51 -0.37 21.54
C LEU A 145 -15.75 -1.21 21.89
N ALA A 146 -16.53 -1.63 20.90
CA ALA A 146 -17.69 -2.49 21.09
C ALA A 146 -17.29 -3.84 21.70
N THR A 147 -16.18 -4.42 21.24
CA THR A 147 -15.64 -5.69 21.76
C THR A 147 -15.17 -5.52 23.21
N LEU A 148 -14.45 -4.43 23.53
CA LEU A 148 -14.04 -4.14 24.91
C LEU A 148 -15.24 -3.97 25.84
N TYR A 149 -16.26 -3.26 25.41
CA TYR A 149 -17.50 -3.11 26.19
C TYR A 149 -18.21 -4.45 26.39
N GLY A 150 -18.35 -5.25 25.33
CA GLY A 150 -18.94 -6.59 25.43
C GLY A 150 -18.17 -7.50 26.38
N LEU A 151 -16.83 -7.48 26.34
CA LEU A 151 -16.00 -8.27 27.24
C LEU A 151 -16.06 -7.79 28.69
N TYR A 152 -16.20 -6.47 28.90
CA TYR A 152 -16.45 -5.92 30.23
C TYR A 152 -17.77 -6.42 30.81
N GLU A 153 -18.84 -6.37 30.03
CA GLU A 153 -20.16 -6.90 30.43
C GLU A 153 -20.09 -8.41 30.69
N PHE A 154 -19.45 -9.19 29.81
CA PHE A 154 -19.27 -10.63 29.99
C PHE A 154 -18.51 -11.01 31.26
N ASN A 155 -17.47 -10.25 31.61
CA ASN A 155 -16.65 -10.53 32.78
C ASN A 155 -17.26 -10.00 34.09
N THR A 156 -18.15 -9.00 34.02
CA THR A 156 -18.74 -8.35 35.21
C THR A 156 -20.13 -8.90 35.54
N ASN A 157 -20.95 -9.14 34.51
CA ASN A 157 -22.37 -9.46 34.64
C ASN A 157 -22.73 -10.86 34.13
N ASP A 158 -21.78 -11.61 33.55
CA ASP A 158 -21.99 -12.97 33.03
C ASP A 158 -20.88 -13.93 33.55
N VAL A 159 -20.80 -15.13 32.98
CA VAL A 159 -19.93 -16.23 33.40
C VAL A 159 -18.43 -15.97 33.21
N GLY A 160 -18.03 -14.97 32.41
CA GLY A 160 -16.65 -14.70 32.04
C GLY A 160 -16.17 -15.44 30.78
N LEU A 161 -15.14 -14.87 30.15
CA LEU A 161 -14.63 -15.32 28.85
C LEU A 161 -14.07 -16.76 28.87
N THR A 162 -13.23 -17.10 29.84
CA THR A 162 -12.57 -18.42 29.84
C THR A 162 -13.55 -19.53 30.19
N GLU A 163 -14.48 -19.25 31.10
CA GLU A 163 -15.53 -20.18 31.50
C GLU A 163 -16.55 -20.40 30.37
N LEU A 164 -16.89 -19.36 29.61
CA LEU A 164 -17.72 -19.51 28.41
C LEU A 164 -17.05 -20.44 27.40
N ILE A 165 -15.75 -20.26 27.13
CA ILE A 165 -15.02 -21.12 26.19
C ILE A 165 -15.03 -22.58 26.68
N ALA A 166 -14.82 -22.82 27.97
CA ALA A 166 -14.86 -24.16 28.56
C ALA A 166 -16.24 -24.83 28.40
N LYS A 167 -17.31 -24.07 28.64
CA LYS A 167 -18.70 -24.57 28.46
C LYS A 167 -19.00 -24.89 27.00
N VAL A 168 -18.65 -23.99 26.08
CA VAL A 168 -18.85 -24.19 24.64
C VAL A 168 -18.07 -25.41 24.12
N TRP A 169 -16.90 -25.70 24.68
CA TRP A 169 -16.08 -26.85 24.26
C TRP A 169 -16.74 -28.21 24.56
N THR A 170 -17.62 -28.26 25.54
CA THR A 170 -18.32 -29.49 25.98
C THR A 170 -19.81 -29.49 25.62
N ALA A 171 -20.27 -28.45 24.90
CA ALA A 171 -21.65 -28.25 24.49
C ALA A 171 -22.06 -29.15 23.29
#